data_AF-A0A960WS27-F1
#
_entry.id   AF-A0A960WS27-F1
#
_cell.length_a   1.000
_cell.length_b   1.000
_cell.length_c   1.000
_cell.angle_alpha   90.00
_cell.angle_beta   90.00
_cell.angle_gamma   90.00
#
_symmetry.space_group_name_H-M   'P 1'
#
loop_
_entity.id
_entity.type
_entity.pdbx_description
1 polymer ?
#
loop_
_entity_poly.entity_id
_entity_poly.type
_entity_poly.pdbx_seq_one_letter_code
_entity_poly.pdbx_strand_id
1 'polypeptide(L)'
;MSEPTPILALHGNLGSTSDWNRVEVAGLKAVDLWDHSEKGFHEFAEALAGPLSEGMEKPILAGYSLGGRLALHALAAYPERWSGAVILAAHPGLCCVEDRMARRSSDAVWARWARELSWPEFLDRWNDQPLFEEPTRDLIRRQKALEPRREAVAAAFDTWSLGGQEDLRASLGRFSGPIIWLTGERDGRFTQLGEEMAAKIPAIRHVVVPDNDHRVLEACPERVADALRELTGSRQLPLT
;
A
#
# COMPACT_ATOMS: atom_id res chain seq x y z
N MET A 1 -25.09 -19.21 -4.28
CA MET A 1 -23.65 -18.97 -3.99
C MET A 1 -23.62 -17.73 -3.12
N SER A 2 -22.94 -17.76 -1.97
CA SER A 2 -22.75 -16.55 -1.16
C SER A 2 -21.96 -15.51 -1.96
N GLU A 3 -22.24 -14.23 -1.76
CA GLU A 3 -21.44 -13.18 -2.36
C GLU A 3 -19.97 -13.30 -1.92
N PRO A 4 -19.00 -13.00 -2.80
CA PRO A 4 -17.59 -13.05 -2.44
C PRO A 4 -17.29 -12.01 -1.34
N THR A 5 -16.40 -12.34 -0.41
CA THR A 5 -15.92 -11.39 0.61
C THR A 5 -15.35 -10.14 -0.09
N PRO A 6 -15.85 -8.94 0.23
CA PRO A 6 -15.41 -7.73 -0.46
C PRO A 6 -13.97 -7.38 -0.06
N ILE A 7 -13.18 -6.92 -1.03
CA ILE A 7 -11.79 -6.48 -0.85
C ILE A 7 -11.66 -5.06 -1.39
N LEU A 8 -11.08 -4.15 -0.61
CA LEU A 8 -10.72 -2.81 -1.04
C LEU A 8 -9.21 -2.67 -1.19
N ALA A 9 -8.76 -2.35 -2.41
CA ALA A 9 -7.36 -2.35 -2.78
C ALA A 9 -6.82 -0.95 -3.05
N LEU A 10 -5.68 -0.60 -2.45
CA LEU A 10 -5.05 0.73 -2.47
C LEU A 10 -3.67 0.64 -3.12
N HIS A 11 -3.48 1.34 -4.25
CA HIS A 11 -2.22 1.30 -4.99
C HIS A 11 -1.09 2.09 -4.32
N GLY A 12 0.13 1.92 -4.86
CA GLY A 12 1.32 2.63 -4.39
C GLY A 12 1.44 4.04 -4.97
N ASN A 13 2.51 4.75 -4.57
CA ASN A 13 2.80 6.02 -5.21
C ASN A 13 3.22 5.80 -6.67
N LEU A 14 2.80 6.68 -7.58
CA LEU A 14 2.91 6.47 -9.03
C LEU A 14 2.30 5.15 -9.54
N GLY A 15 1.33 4.62 -8.79
CA GLY A 15 0.48 3.51 -9.20
C GLY A 15 -0.90 3.96 -9.66
N SER A 16 -1.77 2.98 -9.90
CA SER A 16 -3.18 3.18 -10.26
C SER A 16 -4.04 1.99 -9.87
N THR A 17 -5.36 2.10 -10.01
CA THR A 17 -6.27 0.95 -9.85
C THR A 17 -5.90 -0.23 -10.74
N SER A 18 -5.32 0.02 -11.92
CA SER A 18 -4.92 -1.01 -12.87
C SER A 18 -3.79 -1.92 -12.38
N ASP A 19 -3.04 -1.49 -11.35
CA ASP A 19 -1.97 -2.30 -10.75
C ASP A 19 -2.52 -3.59 -10.13
N TRP A 20 -3.80 -3.57 -9.75
CA TRP A 20 -4.51 -4.71 -9.18
C TRP A 20 -5.16 -5.64 -10.21
N ASN A 21 -5.19 -5.27 -11.51
CA ASN A 21 -5.86 -6.06 -12.55
C ASN A 21 -5.26 -7.46 -12.73
N ARG A 22 -3.98 -7.65 -12.37
CA ARG A 22 -3.28 -8.94 -12.45
C ARG A 22 -3.48 -9.79 -11.20
N VAL A 23 -4.09 -9.25 -10.14
CA VAL A 23 -4.39 -9.96 -8.89
C VAL A 23 -5.73 -10.65 -9.04
N GLU A 24 -5.71 -11.92 -9.44
CA GLU A 24 -6.92 -12.68 -9.74
C GLU A 24 -7.65 -13.15 -8.47
N VAL A 25 -8.53 -12.31 -7.92
CA VAL A 25 -9.37 -12.66 -6.77
C VAL A 25 -10.77 -12.04 -6.88
N ALA A 26 -11.79 -12.79 -6.47
CA ALA A 26 -13.17 -12.32 -6.49
C ALA A 26 -13.39 -11.25 -5.41
N GLY A 27 -14.28 -10.29 -5.68
CA GLY A 27 -14.66 -9.25 -4.71
C GLY A 27 -13.69 -8.07 -4.59
N LEU A 28 -12.60 -8.04 -5.38
CA LEU A 28 -11.65 -6.93 -5.38
C LEU A 28 -12.18 -5.69 -6.08
N LYS A 29 -12.17 -4.57 -5.36
CA LYS A 29 -12.40 -3.22 -5.86
C LYS A 29 -11.21 -2.34 -5.51
N ALA A 30 -10.51 -1.83 -6.52
CA ALA A 30 -9.43 -0.89 -6.33
C ALA A 30 -9.95 0.55 -6.21
N VAL A 31 -9.35 1.34 -5.33
CA VAL A 31 -9.62 2.77 -5.15
C VAL A 31 -8.53 3.58 -5.86
N ASP A 32 -8.93 4.58 -6.65
CA ASP A 32 -7.99 5.55 -7.22
C ASP A 32 -7.62 6.57 -6.12
N LEU A 33 -6.41 6.48 -5.60
CA LEU A 33 -5.94 7.37 -4.53
C LEU A 33 -5.81 8.82 -5.02
N TRP A 34 -5.65 9.05 -6.32
CA TRP A 34 -5.46 10.39 -6.88
C TRP A 34 -6.71 11.26 -6.76
N ASP A 35 -7.90 10.64 -6.66
CA ASP A 35 -9.16 11.34 -6.40
C ASP A 35 -9.34 11.77 -4.94
N HIS A 36 -8.35 11.46 -4.09
CA HIS A 36 -8.43 11.68 -2.64
C HIS A 36 -7.16 12.30 -2.05
N SER A 37 -6.21 12.71 -2.89
CA SER A 37 -4.91 13.24 -2.48
C SER A 37 -4.97 14.50 -1.59
N GLU A 38 -6.11 15.19 -1.57
CA GLU A 38 -6.40 16.33 -0.70
C GLU A 38 -6.71 15.94 0.75
N LYS A 39 -7.06 14.68 1.01
CA LYS A 39 -7.40 14.19 2.36
C LYS A 39 -6.16 13.79 3.11
N GLY A 40 -5.99 14.24 4.35
CA GLY A 40 -4.97 13.71 5.25
C GLY A 40 -5.22 12.24 5.62
N PHE A 41 -4.29 11.62 6.34
CA PHE A 41 -4.40 10.21 6.75
C PHE A 41 -5.72 9.88 7.48
N HIS A 42 -6.16 10.75 8.40
CA HIS A 42 -7.38 10.54 9.18
C HIS A 42 -8.65 10.68 8.33
N GLU A 43 -8.73 11.74 7.52
CA GLU A 43 -9.87 11.99 6.63
C GLU A 43 -9.99 10.89 5.56
N PHE A 44 -8.85 10.39 5.06
CA PHE A 44 -8.86 9.27 4.13
C PHE A 44 -9.27 7.96 4.82
N ALA A 45 -8.82 7.70 6.04
CA ALA A 45 -9.26 6.53 6.82
C ALA A 45 -10.78 6.56 7.08
N GLU A 46 -11.34 7.73 7.40
CA GLU A 46 -12.78 7.93 7.54
C GLU A 46 -13.53 7.68 6.24
N ALA A 47 -13.05 8.26 5.13
CA ALA A 47 -13.62 8.03 3.80
C ALA A 47 -13.59 6.54 3.42
N LEU A 48 -12.51 5.83 3.77
CA LEU A 48 -12.37 4.41 3.53
C LEU A 48 -13.37 3.59 4.36
N ALA A 49 -13.51 3.90 5.64
CA ALA A 49 -14.42 3.21 6.56
C ALA A 49 -15.91 3.48 6.28
N GLY A 50 -16.22 4.62 5.65
CA GLY A 50 -17.58 5.02 5.25
C GLY A 50 -17.82 4.93 3.75
N PRO A 51 -17.83 6.06 3.02
CA PRO A 51 -18.34 6.14 1.64
C PRO A 51 -17.63 5.23 0.63
N LEU A 52 -16.32 5.00 0.76
CA LEU A 52 -15.59 4.17 -0.21
C LEU A 52 -15.86 2.66 -0.03
N SER A 53 -16.30 2.26 1.16
CA SER A 53 -16.67 0.89 1.50
C SER A 53 -18.18 0.71 1.70
N GLU A 54 -18.99 1.66 1.23
CA GLU A 54 -20.44 1.60 1.35
C GLU A 54 -20.99 0.32 0.68
N GLY A 55 -21.91 -0.36 1.38
CA GLY A 55 -22.47 -1.64 0.95
C GLY A 55 -21.56 -2.86 1.15
N MET A 56 -20.32 -2.68 1.63
CA MET A 56 -19.40 -3.80 1.90
C MET A 56 -19.42 -4.18 3.38
N GLU A 57 -19.96 -5.36 3.71
CA GLU A 57 -19.88 -5.86 5.07
C GLU A 57 -18.43 -6.31 5.39
N LYS A 58 -17.81 -5.65 6.38
CA LYS A 58 -16.44 -5.88 6.86
C LYS A 58 -15.43 -6.32 5.78
N PRO A 59 -15.11 -5.48 4.77
CA PRO A 59 -14.20 -5.87 3.70
C PRO A 59 -12.78 -6.08 4.23
N ILE A 60 -12.00 -6.81 3.45
CA ILE A 60 -10.56 -6.95 3.63
C ILE A 60 -9.88 -5.74 2.98
N LEU A 61 -8.86 -5.18 3.64
CA LEU A 61 -8.01 -4.15 3.06
C LEU A 61 -6.82 -4.78 2.34
N ALA A 62 -6.48 -4.30 1.15
CA ALA A 62 -5.24 -4.59 0.46
C ALA A 62 -4.51 -3.29 0.16
N GLY A 63 -3.24 -3.16 0.48
CA GLY A 63 -2.54 -1.89 0.28
C GLY A 63 -1.06 -2.09 -0.04
N TYR A 64 -0.61 -1.45 -1.13
CA TYR A 64 0.79 -1.48 -1.56
C TYR A 64 1.52 -0.17 -1.25
N SER A 65 2.64 -0.26 -0.54
CA SER A 65 3.53 0.85 -0.20
C SER A 65 2.78 2.05 0.39
N LEU A 66 2.57 3.14 -0.36
CA LEU A 66 1.67 4.25 0.04
C LEU A 66 0.28 3.75 0.44
N GLY A 67 -0.39 2.96 -0.41
CA GLY A 67 -1.70 2.39 -0.11
C GLY A 67 -1.68 1.47 1.10
N GLY A 68 -0.56 0.78 1.35
CA GLY A 68 -0.38 0.00 2.57
C GLY A 68 -0.37 0.87 3.82
N ARG A 69 0.29 2.03 3.79
CA ARG A 69 0.29 3.00 4.90
C ARG A 69 -1.10 3.56 5.18
N LEU A 70 -1.86 3.86 4.13
CA LEU A 70 -3.25 4.30 4.23
C LEU A 70 -4.15 3.19 4.82
N ALA A 71 -3.97 1.94 4.38
CA ALA A 71 -4.68 0.79 4.95
C ALA A 71 -4.36 0.60 6.44
N LEU A 72 -3.09 0.73 6.85
CA LEU A 72 -2.71 0.65 8.27
C LEU A 72 -3.38 1.74 9.12
N HIS A 73 -3.50 2.97 8.60
CA HIS A 73 -4.25 4.04 9.27
C HIS A 73 -5.72 3.67 9.44
N ALA A 74 -6.35 3.12 8.40
CA ALA A 74 -7.75 2.68 8.46
C ALA A 74 -7.96 1.53 9.45
N LEU A 75 -7.05 0.55 9.50
CA LEU A 75 -7.07 -0.55 10.48
C LEU A 75 -6.95 -0.01 11.92
N ALA A 76 -6.03 0.93 12.14
CA ALA A 76 -5.79 1.51 13.45
C ALA A 76 -6.97 2.37 13.95
N ALA A 77 -7.58 3.15 13.06
CA ALA A 77 -8.67 4.07 13.39
C ALA A 77 -10.04 3.38 13.52
N TYR A 78 -10.31 2.37 12.67
CA TYR A 78 -11.61 1.70 12.59
C TYR A 78 -11.47 0.17 12.66
N PRO A 79 -10.90 -0.41 13.74
CA PRO A 79 -10.54 -1.82 13.79
C PRO A 79 -11.73 -2.78 13.59
N GLU A 80 -12.94 -2.38 14.01
CA GLU A 80 -14.16 -3.19 13.86
C GLU A 80 -14.73 -3.21 12.42
N ARG A 81 -14.27 -2.30 11.56
CA ARG A 81 -14.77 -2.11 10.20
C ARG A 81 -14.21 -3.14 9.22
N TRP A 82 -13.11 -3.81 9.56
CA TRP A 82 -12.32 -4.64 8.66
C TRP A 82 -12.28 -6.08 9.16
N SER A 83 -12.34 -7.06 8.25
CA SER A 83 -12.21 -8.48 8.61
C SER A 83 -10.78 -9.00 8.51
N GLY A 84 -9.88 -8.28 7.85
CA GLY A 84 -8.47 -8.62 7.71
C GLY A 84 -7.74 -7.65 6.78
N ALA A 85 -6.44 -7.84 6.61
CA ALA A 85 -5.66 -7.04 5.68
C ALA A 85 -4.49 -7.78 5.01
N VAL A 86 -4.17 -7.36 3.80
CA VAL A 86 -2.95 -7.70 3.06
C VAL A 86 -2.14 -6.41 2.85
N ILE A 87 -1.01 -6.30 3.54
CA ILE A 87 -0.15 -5.12 3.53
C ILE A 87 1.13 -5.44 2.77
N LEU A 88 1.42 -4.73 1.69
CA LEU A 88 2.57 -5.00 0.83
C LEU A 88 3.59 -3.86 0.96
N ALA A 89 4.80 -4.18 1.38
CA ALA A 89 5.96 -3.27 1.39
C ALA A 89 5.66 -1.88 2.01
N ALA A 90 4.93 -1.85 3.14
CA ALA A 90 4.50 -0.61 3.79
C ALA A 90 5.33 -0.29 5.05
N HIS A 91 5.22 0.94 5.55
CA HIS A 91 5.86 1.36 6.80
C HIS A 91 4.79 1.66 7.87
N PRO A 92 4.94 1.21 9.13
CA PRO A 92 3.98 1.49 10.20
C PRO A 92 4.10 2.92 10.78
N GLY A 93 4.86 3.82 10.14
CA GLY A 93 5.22 5.13 10.69
C GLY A 93 6.59 5.19 11.37
N LEU A 94 7.19 6.38 11.36
CA LEU A 94 8.50 6.68 11.95
C LEU A 94 8.34 7.11 13.41
N CYS A 95 9.24 6.63 14.29
CA CYS A 95 9.16 6.88 15.72
C CYS A 95 9.90 8.15 16.18
N CYS A 96 11.03 8.50 15.57
CA CYS A 96 11.82 9.65 15.98
C CYS A 96 11.45 10.92 15.19
N VAL A 97 11.59 12.07 15.84
CA VAL A 97 11.23 13.38 15.28
C VAL A 97 12.16 13.75 14.13
N GLU A 98 13.43 13.41 14.26
CA GLU A 98 14.49 13.70 13.30
C GLU A 98 14.23 13.00 11.96
N ASP A 99 13.94 11.69 11.98
CA ASP A 99 13.62 10.94 10.75
C ASP A 99 12.32 11.45 10.12
N ARG A 100 11.34 11.86 10.94
CA ARG A 100 10.09 12.45 10.43
C ARG A 100 10.34 13.77 9.73
N MET A 101 11.18 14.63 10.30
CA MET A 101 11.56 15.91 9.69
C MET A 101 12.35 15.66 8.40
N ALA A 102 13.36 14.79 8.43
CA ALA A 102 14.16 14.44 7.26
C ALA A 102 13.29 13.86 6.14
N ARG A 103 12.33 12.99 6.50
CA ARG A 103 11.40 12.40 5.54
C ARG A 103 10.44 13.43 4.94
N ARG A 104 9.90 14.37 5.73
CA ARG A 104 9.07 15.47 5.22
C ARG A 104 9.85 16.34 4.23
N SER A 105 11.09 16.68 4.55
CA SER A 105 11.96 17.43 3.64
C SER A 105 12.21 16.67 2.34
N SER A 106 12.47 15.37 2.41
CA SER A 106 12.63 14.51 1.22
C SER A 106 11.34 14.42 0.39
N ASP A 107 10.18 14.24 1.02
CA ASP A 107 8.90 14.15 0.32
C ASP A 107 8.53 15.50 -0.33
N ALA A 108 8.83 16.63 0.31
CA ALA A 108 8.62 17.96 -0.28
C ALA A 108 9.47 18.18 -1.54
N VAL A 109 10.68 17.60 -1.60
CA VAL A 109 11.50 17.61 -2.82
C VAL A 109 10.85 16.81 -3.93
N TRP A 110 10.29 15.63 -3.63
CA TRP A 110 9.54 14.84 -4.60
C TRP A 110 8.27 15.54 -5.09
N ALA A 111 7.52 16.17 -4.19
CA ALA A 111 6.34 16.98 -4.52
C ALA A 111 6.70 18.11 -5.50
N ARG A 112 7.81 18.82 -5.23
CA ARG A 112 8.33 19.85 -6.13
C ARG A 112 8.74 19.26 -7.48
N TRP A 113 9.49 18.16 -7.51
CA TRP A 113 9.92 17.53 -8.76
C TRP A 113 8.74 17.06 -9.61
N ALA A 114 7.70 16.50 -8.99
CA ALA A 114 6.47 16.11 -9.68
C ALA A 114 5.77 17.30 -10.36
N ARG A 115 5.89 18.52 -9.82
CA ARG A 115 5.30 19.77 -10.36
C ARG A 115 6.19 20.49 -11.37
N GLU A 116 7.50 20.45 -11.19
CA GLU A 116 8.43 21.32 -11.92
C GLU A 116 9.23 20.62 -13.01
N LEU A 117 9.56 19.34 -12.85
CA LEU A 117 10.30 18.61 -13.89
C LEU A 117 9.38 18.23 -15.04
N SER A 118 9.99 17.89 -16.17
CA SER A 118 9.29 17.12 -17.20
C SER A 118 8.85 15.77 -16.62
N TRP A 119 7.67 15.27 -17.00
CA TRP A 119 7.17 14.01 -16.45
C TRP A 119 8.14 12.83 -16.69
N PRO A 120 8.76 12.67 -17.87
CA PRO A 120 9.76 11.63 -18.08
C PRO A 120 10.96 11.74 -17.14
N GLU A 121 11.52 12.94 -16.94
CA GLU A 121 12.65 13.13 -16.03
C GLU A 121 12.30 12.83 -14.57
N PHE A 122 11.09 13.21 -14.14
CA PHE A 122 10.58 12.86 -12.82
C PHE A 122 10.44 11.33 -12.64
N LEU A 123 9.92 10.63 -13.65
CA LEU A 123 9.80 9.17 -13.62
C LEU A 123 11.16 8.47 -13.65
N ASP A 124 12.13 8.98 -14.40
CA ASP A 124 13.49 8.43 -14.44
C ASP A 124 14.10 8.50 -13.03
N ARG A 125 14.01 9.66 -12.37
CA ARG A 125 14.47 9.82 -10.97
C ARG A 125 13.71 8.91 -10.01
N TRP A 126 12.39 8.79 -10.16
CA TRP A 126 11.59 7.93 -9.30
C TRP A 126 11.99 6.46 -9.42
N ASN A 127 12.23 5.99 -10.64
CA ASN A 127 12.55 4.60 -10.91
C ASN A 127 14.02 4.24 -10.63
N ASP A 128 14.93 5.23 -10.60
CA ASP A 128 16.35 5.07 -10.25
C ASP A 128 16.62 5.02 -8.73
N GLN A 129 15.57 5.10 -7.90
CA GLN A 129 15.72 4.98 -6.45
C GLN A 129 16.32 3.61 -6.06
N PRO A 130 17.24 3.53 -5.08
CA PRO A 130 17.88 2.27 -4.67
C PRO A 130 16.93 1.18 -4.16
N LEU A 131 15.67 1.54 -3.89
CA LEU A 131 14.62 0.64 -3.43
C LEU A 131 14.09 -0.26 -4.57
N PHE A 132 14.31 0.14 -5.81
CA PHE A 132 13.68 -0.44 -6.98
C PHE A 132 14.69 -1.07 -7.91
N GLU A 133 14.30 -2.19 -8.49
CA GLU A 133 14.94 -2.73 -9.69
C GLU A 133 14.45 -2.02 -10.94
N GLU A 134 15.09 -2.33 -12.07
CA GLU A 134 14.74 -1.78 -13.36
C GLU A 134 13.24 -2.01 -13.66
N PRO A 135 12.46 -0.95 -13.92
CA PRO A 135 11.03 -1.08 -14.14
C PRO A 135 10.74 -1.79 -15.46
N THR A 136 9.67 -2.58 -15.49
CA THR A 136 9.19 -3.18 -16.73
C THR A 136 8.70 -2.09 -17.70
N ARG A 137 8.72 -2.38 -19.01
CA ARG A 137 8.15 -1.48 -20.03
C ARG A 137 6.66 -1.20 -19.78
N ASP A 138 5.95 -2.17 -19.22
CA ASP A 138 4.53 -2.03 -18.86
C ASP A 138 4.33 -1.02 -17.73
N LEU A 139 5.12 -1.15 -16.66
CA LEU A 139 5.11 -0.24 -15.52
C LEU A 139 5.41 1.19 -15.96
N ILE A 140 6.45 1.40 -16.77
CA ILE A 140 6.79 2.72 -17.34
C ILE A 140 5.61 3.29 -18.12
N ARG A 141 4.93 2.48 -18.94
CA ARG A 141 3.77 2.93 -19.73
C ARG A 141 2.63 3.40 -18.83
N ARG A 142 2.31 2.65 -17.77
CA ARG A 142 1.27 3.03 -16.79
C ARG A 142 1.65 4.30 -16.02
N GLN A 143 2.90 4.42 -15.58
CA GLN A 143 3.39 5.63 -14.90
C GLN A 143 3.35 6.87 -15.81
N LYS A 144 3.68 6.73 -17.10
CA LYS A 144 3.56 7.83 -18.07
C LYS A 144 2.12 8.31 -18.24
N ALA A 145 1.15 7.39 -18.17
CA ALA A 145 -0.27 7.74 -18.27
C ALA A 145 -0.79 8.58 -17.08
N LEU A 146 -0.02 8.71 -15.99
CA LEU A 146 -0.37 9.52 -14.83
C LEU A 146 -0.01 11.01 -14.97
N GLU A 147 0.63 11.44 -16.07
CA GLU A 147 0.98 12.86 -16.28
C GLU A 147 -0.22 13.82 -16.10
N PRO A 148 -1.44 13.52 -16.60
CA PRO A 148 -2.61 14.38 -16.36
C PRO A 148 -3.01 14.49 -14.87
N ARG A 149 -2.58 13.54 -14.03
CA ARG A 149 -2.82 13.49 -12.57
C ARG A 149 -1.65 14.07 -11.77
N ARG A 150 -0.67 14.74 -12.40
CA ARG A 150 0.59 15.18 -11.75
C ARG A 150 0.39 15.97 -10.46
N GLU A 151 -0.64 16.83 -10.39
CA GLU A 151 -0.87 17.64 -9.19
C GLU A 151 -1.36 16.78 -8.03
N ALA A 152 -2.22 15.79 -8.28
CA ALA A 152 -2.66 14.85 -7.25
C ALA A 152 -1.49 13.99 -6.75
N VAL A 153 -0.61 13.55 -7.65
CA VAL A 153 0.62 12.82 -7.28
C VAL A 153 1.55 13.70 -6.44
N ALA A 154 1.73 14.97 -6.82
CA ALA A 154 2.54 15.91 -6.07
C ALA A 154 1.94 16.19 -4.68
N ALA A 155 0.64 16.45 -4.60
CA ALA A 155 -0.08 16.66 -3.35
C ALA A 155 0.04 15.47 -2.41
N ALA A 156 -0.02 14.23 -2.93
CA ALA A 156 0.13 13.01 -2.14
C ALA A 156 1.49 12.89 -1.43
N PHE A 157 2.57 13.46 -1.96
CA PHE A 157 3.85 13.52 -1.24
C PHE A 157 3.77 14.42 -0.01
N ASP A 158 3.00 15.51 -0.09
CA ASP A 158 2.81 16.45 1.01
C ASP A 158 1.81 15.90 2.04
N THR A 159 0.62 15.49 1.58
CA THR A 159 -0.52 15.07 2.44
C THR A 159 -0.30 13.70 3.06
N TRP A 160 0.33 12.77 2.33
CA TRP A 160 0.62 11.41 2.79
C TRP A 160 2.11 11.14 2.97
N SER A 161 2.91 12.16 3.27
CA SER A 161 4.31 12.00 3.67
C SER A 161 4.45 10.95 4.79
N LEU A 162 5.46 10.07 4.70
CA LEU A 162 5.74 9.14 5.80
C LEU A 162 6.20 9.89 7.07
N GLY A 163 6.81 11.07 6.92
CA GLY A 163 7.13 11.91 8.08
C GLY A 163 5.88 12.57 8.70
N GLY A 164 4.79 12.64 7.92
CA GLY A 164 3.43 12.97 8.33
C GLY A 164 2.73 11.86 9.11
N GLN A 165 3.02 10.61 8.76
CA GLN A 165 2.38 9.42 9.32
C GLN A 165 2.59 9.29 10.84
N GLU A 166 1.58 8.81 11.54
CA GLU A 166 1.69 8.41 12.95
C GLU A 166 2.46 7.11 13.10
N ASP A 167 3.10 6.88 14.25
CA ASP A 167 3.62 5.55 14.60
C ASP A 167 2.45 4.66 15.04
N LEU A 168 2.04 3.78 14.14
CA LEU A 168 0.85 2.95 14.29
C LEU A 168 1.09 1.67 15.07
N ARG A 169 2.33 1.37 15.49
CA ARG A 169 2.67 0.10 16.17
C ARG A 169 1.77 -0.19 17.36
N ALA A 170 1.57 0.79 18.24
CA ALA A 170 0.72 0.62 19.42
C ALA A 170 -0.77 0.49 19.05
N SER A 171 -1.24 1.25 18.07
CA SER A 171 -2.65 1.25 17.65
C SER A 171 -3.04 -0.02 16.90
N LEU A 172 -2.13 -0.57 16.09
CA LEU A 172 -2.33 -1.83 15.37
C LEU A 172 -2.45 -3.04 16.33
N GLY A 173 -1.90 -2.95 17.55
CA GLY A 173 -2.10 -3.98 18.58
C GLY A 173 -3.56 -4.15 19.04
N ARG A 174 -4.46 -3.23 18.67
CA ARG A 174 -5.90 -3.31 18.97
C ARG A 174 -6.70 -4.05 17.89
N PHE A 175 -6.13 -4.25 16.70
CA PHE A 175 -6.80 -4.98 15.63
C PHE A 175 -6.71 -6.49 15.88
N SER A 176 -7.87 -7.16 15.85
CA SER A 176 -8.00 -8.59 16.16
C SER A 176 -8.08 -9.50 14.92
N GLY A 177 -8.30 -8.93 13.74
CA GLY A 177 -8.33 -9.66 12.48
C GLY A 177 -6.93 -10.05 11.98
N PRO A 178 -6.82 -11.02 11.07
CA PRO A 178 -5.55 -11.41 10.46
C PRO A 178 -4.97 -10.30 9.57
N ILE A 179 -3.67 -10.07 9.67
CA ILE A 179 -2.89 -9.22 8.76
C ILE A 179 -1.80 -10.09 8.13
N ILE A 180 -1.83 -10.24 6.81
CA ILE A 180 -0.71 -10.81 6.06
C ILE A 180 0.14 -9.64 5.56
N TRP A 181 1.40 -9.60 5.98
CA TRP A 181 2.34 -8.57 5.56
C TRP A 181 3.34 -9.17 4.58
N LEU A 182 3.37 -8.69 3.34
CA LEU A 182 4.25 -9.19 2.30
C LEU A 182 5.38 -8.20 2.00
N THR A 183 6.59 -8.71 1.85
CA THR A 183 7.77 -7.95 1.39
C THR A 183 8.57 -8.78 0.40
N GLY A 184 9.33 -8.13 -0.48
CA GLY A 184 10.29 -8.81 -1.33
C GLY A 184 11.59 -9.11 -0.58
N GLU A 185 12.18 -10.28 -0.80
CA GLU A 185 13.43 -10.71 -0.18
C GLU A 185 14.58 -9.71 -0.40
N ARG A 186 14.66 -9.09 -1.59
CA ARG A 186 15.71 -8.12 -1.93
C ARG A 186 15.44 -6.72 -1.38
N ASP A 187 14.24 -6.48 -0.85
CA ASP A 187 13.95 -5.30 -0.03
C ASP A 187 14.28 -5.55 1.44
N GLY A 188 15.58 -5.60 1.74
CA GLY A 188 16.07 -5.94 3.08
C GLY A 188 15.53 -5.01 4.18
N ARG A 189 15.34 -3.72 3.87
CA ARG A 189 14.82 -2.74 4.83
C ARG A 189 13.38 -3.04 5.21
N PHE A 190 12.48 -3.23 4.24
CA PHE A 190 11.08 -3.49 4.56
C PHE A 190 10.87 -4.92 5.05
N THR A 191 11.69 -5.88 4.61
CA THR A 191 11.68 -7.25 5.15
C THR A 191 12.01 -7.26 6.64
N GLN A 192 13.09 -6.59 7.08
CA GLN A 192 13.40 -6.44 8.50
C GLN A 192 12.26 -5.77 9.28
N LEU A 193 11.66 -4.72 8.69
CA LEU A 193 10.53 -4.03 9.30
C LEU A 193 9.30 -4.94 9.43
N GLY A 194 9.03 -5.80 8.45
CA GLY A 194 7.96 -6.79 8.48
C GLY A 194 8.17 -7.82 9.60
N GLU A 195 9.40 -8.30 9.77
CA GLU A 195 9.78 -9.22 10.85
C GLU A 195 9.56 -8.59 12.22
N GLU A 196 10.00 -7.33 12.40
CA GLU A 196 9.78 -6.58 13.64
C GLU A 196 8.30 -6.40 13.98
N MET A 197 7.47 -6.13 12.96
CA MET A 197 6.03 -5.96 13.11
C MET A 197 5.35 -7.27 13.50
N ALA A 198 5.71 -8.39 12.85
CA ALA A 198 5.21 -9.72 13.18
C ALA A 198 5.63 -10.17 14.58
N ALA A 199 6.85 -9.83 15.03
CA ALA A 199 7.31 -10.13 16.37
C ALA A 199 6.55 -9.36 17.47
N LYS A 200 6.06 -8.15 17.16
CA LYS A 200 5.39 -7.27 18.13
C LYS A 200 3.87 -7.38 18.13
N ILE A 201 3.26 -7.75 17.01
CA ILE A 201 1.81 -7.70 16.83
C ILE A 201 1.31 -9.10 16.43
N PRO A 202 0.61 -9.81 17.34
CA PRO A 202 0.17 -11.20 17.10
C PRO A 202 -0.75 -11.39 15.89
N ALA A 203 -1.47 -10.33 15.49
CA ALA A 203 -2.32 -10.34 14.30
C ALA A 203 -1.53 -10.40 12.98
N ILE A 204 -0.22 -10.06 13.00
CA ILE A 204 0.60 -9.95 11.81
C ILE A 204 1.35 -11.27 11.56
N ARG A 205 1.13 -11.83 10.38
CA ARG A 205 1.99 -12.86 9.78
C ARG A 205 2.79 -12.25 8.63
N HIS A 206 4.10 -12.22 8.78
CA HIS A 206 5.00 -11.73 7.73
C HIS A 206 5.35 -12.85 6.75
N VAL A 207 5.33 -12.53 5.46
CA VAL A 207 5.64 -13.42 4.34
C VAL A 207 6.66 -12.72 3.46
N VAL A 208 7.83 -13.34 3.32
CA VAL A 208 8.87 -12.88 2.41
C VAL A 208 8.66 -13.56 1.05
N VAL A 209 8.56 -12.75 0.00
CA VAL A 209 8.44 -13.21 -1.38
C VAL A 209 9.86 -13.34 -1.96
N PRO A 210 10.32 -14.56 -2.29
CA PRO A 210 11.67 -14.78 -2.80
C PRO A 210 11.93 -14.00 -4.09
N ASP A 211 13.18 -13.61 -4.31
CA ASP A 211 13.61 -13.00 -5.56
C ASP A 211 12.80 -11.76 -6.02
N ASN A 212 12.31 -10.96 -5.07
CA ASN A 212 11.53 -9.76 -5.36
C ASN A 212 12.10 -8.54 -4.63
N ASP A 213 11.97 -7.37 -5.26
CA ASP A 213 12.28 -6.05 -4.69
C ASP A 213 11.04 -5.47 -3.96
N HIS A 214 10.99 -4.15 -3.77
CA HIS A 214 9.86 -3.47 -3.17
C HIS A 214 8.55 -3.65 -3.98
N ARG A 215 8.61 -3.88 -5.30
CA ARG A 215 7.47 -3.91 -6.21
C ARG A 215 6.82 -5.29 -6.30
N VAL A 216 6.65 -5.96 -5.16
CA VAL A 216 6.00 -7.29 -5.05
C VAL A 216 4.62 -7.35 -5.73
N LEU A 217 3.83 -6.27 -5.71
CA LEU A 217 2.53 -6.22 -6.41
C LEU A 217 2.69 -6.36 -7.94
N GLU A 218 3.73 -5.76 -8.50
CA GLU A 218 4.01 -5.79 -9.94
C GLU A 218 4.61 -7.12 -10.39
N ALA A 219 5.56 -7.61 -9.59
CA ALA A 219 6.39 -8.75 -9.94
C ALA A 219 5.72 -10.10 -9.62
N CYS A 220 4.99 -10.20 -8.50
CA CYS A 220 4.36 -11.44 -8.04
C CYS A 220 2.87 -11.26 -7.66
N PRO A 221 2.00 -10.80 -8.59
CA PRO A 221 0.58 -10.61 -8.31
C PRO A 221 -0.14 -11.89 -7.88
N GLU A 222 0.34 -13.06 -8.26
CA GLU A 222 -0.16 -14.37 -7.82
C GLU A 222 0.04 -14.59 -6.32
N ARG A 223 1.17 -14.16 -5.75
CA ARG A 223 1.40 -14.25 -4.30
C ARG A 223 0.49 -13.31 -3.51
N VAL A 224 0.17 -12.16 -4.09
CA VAL A 224 -0.81 -11.23 -3.52
C VAL A 224 -2.21 -11.84 -3.57
N ALA A 225 -2.57 -12.49 -4.69
CA ALA A 225 -3.86 -13.17 -4.84
C ALA A 225 -4.00 -14.32 -3.84
N ASP A 226 -2.96 -15.13 -3.64
CA ASP A 226 -2.96 -16.22 -2.66
C ASP A 226 -3.17 -15.72 -1.22
N ALA A 227 -2.50 -14.63 -0.84
CA ALA A 227 -2.69 -14.01 0.46
C ALA A 227 -4.13 -13.51 0.65
N LEU A 228 -4.73 -12.87 -0.36
CA LEU A 228 -6.12 -12.42 -0.30
C LEU A 228 -7.10 -13.59 -0.21
N ARG A 229 -6.88 -14.64 -1.01
CA ARG A 229 -7.68 -15.88 -1.00
C ARG A 229 -7.63 -16.61 0.33
N GLU A 230 -6.49 -16.58 1.02
CA GLU A 230 -6.36 -17.12 2.37
C GLU A 230 -7.32 -16.42 3.34
N LEU A 231 -7.38 -15.08 3.28
CA LEU A 231 -8.25 -14.29 4.14
C LEU A 231 -9.74 -14.38 3.76
N THR A 232 -10.07 -14.56 2.48
CA THR A 232 -11.45 -14.76 2.03
C THR A 232 -11.96 -16.19 2.26
N GLY A 233 -11.13 -17.08 2.83
CA GLY A 233 -11.46 -18.50 3.00
C GLY A 233 -11.55 -19.28 1.68
N SER A 234 -11.12 -18.69 0.57
CA SER A 234 -11.18 -19.25 -0.78
C SER A 234 -9.87 -19.93 -1.15
N ARG A 235 -9.46 -21.00 -0.45
CA ARG A 235 -8.25 -21.75 -0.84
C ARG A 235 -8.43 -22.38 -2.23
N GLN A 236 -7.58 -22.01 -3.18
CA GLN A 236 -7.21 -22.95 -4.25
C GLN A 236 -6.16 -23.91 -3.68
N LEU A 237 -6.33 -25.21 -3.95
CA LEU A 237 -5.34 -26.25 -3.63
C LEU A 237 -3.98 -25.85 -4.23
N PRO A 238 -2.85 -26.13 -3.54
CA PRO A 238 -1.53 -25.80 -4.08
C PRO A 238 -1.34 -26.49 -5.44
N LEU A 239 -0.88 -25.71 -6.42
CA LEU A 239 -0.31 -26.24 -7.66
C LEU A 239 0.93 -27.05 -7.26
N THR A 240 0.95 -28.30 -7.72
CA THR A 240 1.99 -29.30 -7.46
C THR A 240 3.28 -28.98 -8.19
#